data_AF-A0A382ASB4-F1
#
_entry.id   AF-A0A382ASB4-F1
#
_cell.length_a   1.000
_cell.length_b   1.000
_cell.length_c   1.000
_cell.angle_alpha   90.00
_cell.angle_beta   90.00
_cell.angle_gamma   90.00
#
_symmetry.space_group_name_H-M   'P 1'
#
loop_
_entity.id
_entity.type
_entity.pdbx_description
1 polymer ?
#
loop_
_entity_poly.entity_id
_entity_poly.type
_entity_poly.pdbx_seq_one_letter_code
_entity_poly.pdbx_strand_id
1 'polypeptide(L)'
;MSAMGPKGLFQQTLHPIFGIERMPSLYGFAGALITLSLLNFPYVLLTIRGTISQLDPAQEESSRLLGLNRLQTLIKVTLPQLRPAILSGGLLVSLYTLSDFGAVSLMRYKTFTWSIYNQYGASFDMNAAALLSVSLCVLATLVVYFESFIRGNKKYFNTSMGTLRAPRVMKLGLWQIPSQIFCLLLTIFSLGIPTSILCYWLFRGLTSGESIINVFESAGNSLILASLTLICVIAVVLPVSYLVVRYGGIFATIVEKSCFVGFALPSIAVSLSLVFLGSRIGYPIYQSMGLLVFACALLYLPTGLGSVKSSMLHISPKLEESSKTLGKSSLSTYTKITLPLLRPSILMGIAIVFL
;
A
#
# COMPACT_ATOMS: atom_id res chain seq x y z
N MET A 1 -9.22 -25.45 -12.83
CA MET A 1 -10.57 -25.22 -12.27
C MET A 1 -10.41 -24.33 -11.05
N SER A 2 -11.03 -23.15 -11.03
CA SER A 2 -10.95 -22.25 -9.86
C SER A 2 -11.68 -22.87 -8.67
N ALA A 3 -11.15 -22.72 -7.45
CA ALA A 3 -11.75 -23.24 -6.21
C ALA A 3 -13.20 -22.74 -6.00
N MET A 4 -13.54 -21.57 -6.56
CA MET A 4 -14.87 -20.94 -6.48
C MET A 4 -15.59 -20.87 -7.84
N GLY A 5 -15.12 -21.60 -8.85
CA GLY A 5 -15.80 -21.68 -10.14
C GLY A 5 -17.07 -22.55 -10.10
N PRO A 6 -17.90 -22.55 -11.16
CA PRO A 6 -19.13 -23.35 -11.26
C PRO A 6 -18.93 -24.88 -11.28
N LYS A 7 -17.68 -25.36 -11.16
CA LYS A 7 -17.27 -26.75 -10.90
C LYS A 7 -16.09 -26.79 -9.91
N GLY A 8 -16.00 -25.79 -9.04
CA GLY A 8 -14.92 -25.59 -8.10
C GLY A 8 -15.04 -26.46 -6.85
N LEU A 9 -13.96 -26.48 -6.07
CA LEU A 9 -13.79 -27.28 -4.85
C LEU A 9 -14.92 -27.05 -3.84
N PHE A 10 -15.35 -25.80 -3.65
CA PHE A 10 -16.47 -25.47 -2.77
C PHE A 10 -17.80 -26.03 -3.27
N GLN A 11 -18.03 -26.06 -4.59
CA GLN A 11 -19.26 -26.62 -5.12
C GLN A 11 -19.27 -28.16 -5.01
N GLN A 12 -18.12 -28.82 -5.17
CA GLN A 12 -18.02 -30.28 -5.00
C GLN A 12 -18.16 -30.74 -3.54
N THR A 13 -17.71 -29.95 -2.56
CA THR A 13 -17.82 -30.30 -1.13
C THR A 13 -19.17 -29.91 -0.51
N LEU A 14 -19.82 -28.84 -0.97
CA LEU A 14 -21.13 -28.40 -0.46
C LEU A 14 -22.33 -29.07 -1.14
N HIS A 15 -22.18 -29.58 -2.37
CA HIS A 15 -23.23 -30.32 -3.07
C HIS A 15 -23.78 -31.53 -2.27
N PRO A 16 -22.95 -32.39 -1.63
CA PRO A 16 -23.47 -33.50 -0.84
C PRO A 16 -24.07 -33.10 0.52
N ILE A 17 -23.77 -31.90 1.06
CA ILE A 17 -24.14 -31.51 2.44
C ILE A 17 -25.35 -30.56 2.48
N PHE A 18 -25.49 -29.64 1.51
CA PHE A 18 -26.49 -28.56 1.56
C PHE A 18 -27.47 -28.52 0.37
N GLY A 19 -27.32 -29.37 -0.65
CA GLY A 19 -28.26 -29.41 -1.80
C GLY A 19 -28.30 -28.12 -2.65
N ILE A 20 -27.30 -27.24 -2.51
CA ILE A 20 -27.24 -25.97 -3.24
C ILE A 20 -26.68 -26.24 -4.65
N GLU A 21 -27.55 -26.22 -5.66
CA GLU A 21 -27.20 -26.58 -7.05
C GLU A 21 -26.23 -25.57 -7.72
N ARG A 22 -26.27 -24.29 -7.34
CA ARG A 22 -25.33 -23.25 -7.81
C ARG A 22 -25.05 -22.22 -6.73
N MET A 23 -23.79 -22.10 -6.33
CA MET A 23 -23.29 -20.91 -5.63
C MET A 23 -23.37 -19.70 -6.57
N PRO A 24 -23.71 -18.49 -6.07
CA PRO A 24 -23.62 -17.28 -6.88
C PRO A 24 -22.19 -17.15 -7.43
N SER A 25 -22.07 -16.98 -8.74
CA SER A 25 -20.76 -16.89 -9.38
C SER A 25 -20.04 -15.67 -8.84
N LEU A 26 -18.90 -15.86 -8.18
CA LEU A 26 -18.01 -14.77 -7.76
C LEU A 26 -17.26 -14.14 -8.96
N TYR A 27 -17.67 -14.43 -10.19
CA TYR A 27 -17.16 -13.74 -11.37
C TYR A 27 -17.88 -12.39 -11.54
N GLY A 28 -17.20 -11.45 -12.18
CA GLY A 28 -17.72 -10.13 -12.49
C GLY A 28 -17.52 -9.11 -11.36
N PHE A 29 -18.32 -8.05 -11.40
CA PHE A 29 -18.16 -6.88 -10.54
C PHE A 29 -18.30 -7.20 -9.05
N ALA A 30 -19.30 -7.99 -8.66
CA ALA A 30 -19.57 -8.29 -7.25
C ALA A 30 -18.41 -9.05 -6.60
N GLY A 31 -17.85 -10.04 -7.29
CA GLY A 31 -16.66 -10.76 -6.82
C GLY A 31 -15.44 -9.86 -6.74
N ALA A 32 -15.19 -9.04 -7.77
CA ALA A 32 -14.10 -8.07 -7.75
C ALA A 32 -14.22 -7.08 -6.57
N LEU A 33 -15.42 -6.55 -6.30
CA LEU A 33 -15.69 -5.63 -5.20
C LEU A 33 -15.41 -6.28 -3.85
N ILE A 34 -15.94 -7.49 -3.60
CA ILE A 34 -15.75 -8.19 -2.33
C ILE A 34 -14.26 -8.54 -2.14
N THR A 35 -13.61 -9.08 -3.17
CA THR A 35 -12.20 -9.45 -3.10
C THR A 35 -11.30 -8.24 -2.87
N LEU A 36 -11.47 -7.17 -3.64
CA LEU A 36 -10.67 -5.95 -3.46
C LEU A 36 -10.94 -5.28 -2.11
N SER A 37 -12.18 -5.35 -1.60
CA SER A 37 -12.49 -4.84 -0.25
C SER A 37 -11.78 -5.65 0.83
N LEU A 38 -11.81 -6.99 0.75
CA LEU A 38 -11.15 -7.88 1.71
C LEU A 38 -9.62 -7.82 1.65
N LEU A 39 -9.05 -7.50 0.49
CA LEU A 39 -7.60 -7.31 0.33
C LEU A 39 -7.15 -5.95 0.86
N ASN A 40 -7.94 -4.89 0.64
CA ASN A 40 -7.52 -3.52 0.89
C ASN A 40 -8.03 -2.91 2.22
N PHE A 41 -9.00 -3.53 2.90
CA PHE A 41 -9.48 -3.02 4.20
C PHE A 41 -8.37 -2.82 5.27
N PRO A 42 -7.29 -3.64 5.35
CA PRO A 42 -6.29 -3.47 6.41
C PRO A 42 -5.60 -2.12 6.32
N TYR A 43 -5.42 -1.58 5.11
CA TYR A 43 -4.80 -0.28 4.91
C TYR A 43 -5.61 0.84 5.57
N VAL A 44 -6.94 0.86 5.39
CA VAL A 44 -7.83 1.83 6.03
C VAL A 44 -7.91 1.60 7.55
N LEU A 45 -7.97 0.33 7.97
CA LEU A 45 -8.02 0.00 9.38
C LEU A 45 -6.77 0.49 10.12
N LEU A 46 -5.58 0.28 9.56
CA LEU A 46 -4.32 0.68 10.16
C LEU A 46 -4.17 2.21 10.22
N THR A 47 -4.55 2.94 9.17
CA THR A 47 -4.50 4.42 9.20
C THR A 47 -5.47 5.01 10.21
N ILE A 48 -6.70 4.50 10.26
CA ILE A 48 -7.71 4.95 11.23
C ILE A 48 -7.29 4.59 12.65
N ARG A 49 -6.84 3.34 12.90
CA ARG A 49 -6.39 2.89 14.23
C ARG A 49 -5.20 3.70 14.75
N GLY A 50 -4.23 3.99 13.88
CA GLY A 50 -3.09 4.83 14.22
C GLY A 50 -3.51 6.22 14.67
N THR A 51 -4.53 6.78 14.01
CA THR A 51 -5.09 8.10 14.37
C THR A 51 -5.89 8.04 15.67
N ILE A 52 -6.79 7.05 15.82
CA ILE A 52 -7.59 6.86 17.05
C ILE A 52 -6.68 6.75 18.28
N SER A 53 -5.56 6.03 18.15
CA SER A 53 -4.61 5.81 19.26
C SER A 53 -3.89 7.08 19.72
N GLN A 54 -3.97 8.16 18.93
CA GLN A 54 -3.37 9.46 19.22
C GLN A 54 -4.40 10.53 19.62
N LEU A 55 -5.70 10.24 19.51
CA LEU A 55 -6.76 11.19 19.90
C LEU A 55 -6.75 11.40 21.42
N ASP A 56 -6.90 12.65 21.85
CA ASP A 56 -6.97 13.00 23.26
C ASP A 56 -8.32 12.56 23.86
N PRO A 57 -8.34 11.64 24.84
CA PRO A 57 -9.57 11.22 25.52
C PRO A 57 -10.34 12.38 26.15
N ALA A 58 -9.68 13.50 26.47
CA ALA A 58 -10.32 14.68 27.05
C ALA A 58 -11.43 15.24 26.15
N GLN A 59 -11.30 15.18 24.82
CA GLN A 59 -12.35 15.69 23.92
C GLN A 59 -13.64 14.88 23.99
N GLU A 60 -13.54 13.55 24.15
CA GLU A 60 -14.70 12.68 24.36
C GLU A 60 -15.28 12.77 25.79
N GLU A 61 -14.47 13.13 26.78
CA GLU A 61 -14.94 13.41 28.13
C GLU A 61 -15.69 14.75 28.18
N SER A 62 -15.15 15.82 27.58
CA SER A 62 -15.80 17.13 27.49
C SER A 62 -17.13 17.06 26.73
N SER A 63 -17.21 16.31 25.63
CA SER A 63 -18.46 16.14 24.89
C SER A 63 -19.55 15.49 25.74
N ARG A 64 -19.17 14.49 26.56
CA ARG A 64 -20.08 13.80 27.49
C ARG A 64 -20.49 14.69 28.66
N LEU A 65 -19.60 15.54 29.18
CA LEU A 65 -19.93 16.53 30.20
C LEU A 65 -20.94 17.58 29.69
N LEU A 66 -20.90 17.90 28.40
CA LEU A 66 -21.89 18.77 27.73
C LEU A 66 -23.22 18.07 27.42
N GLY A 67 -23.43 16.84 27.90
CA GLY A 67 -24.68 16.10 27.76
C GLY A 67 -24.80 15.30 26.45
N LEU A 68 -23.76 15.21 25.62
CA LEU A 68 -23.81 14.39 24.41
C LEU A 68 -23.72 12.90 24.76
N ASN A 69 -24.57 12.10 24.10
CA ASN A 69 -24.50 10.64 24.22
C ASN A 69 -23.30 10.06 23.43
N ARG A 70 -23.06 8.74 23.57
CA ARG A 70 -21.90 8.07 22.92
C ARG A 70 -21.93 8.16 21.39
N LEU A 71 -23.11 7.98 20.79
CA LEU A 71 -23.28 8.05 19.33
C LEU A 71 -23.08 9.47 18.82
N GLN A 72 -23.60 10.47 19.54
CA GLN A 72 -23.40 11.88 19.23
C GLN A 72 -21.93 12.28 19.38
N THR A 73 -21.23 11.79 20.39
CA THR A 73 -19.79 11.98 20.55
C THR A 73 -19.04 11.36 19.36
N LEU A 74 -19.35 10.13 18.98
CA LEU A 74 -18.76 9.47 17.81
C LEU A 74 -18.98 10.29 16.53
N ILE A 75 -20.21 10.70 16.23
CA ILE A 75 -20.56 11.35 14.96
C ILE A 75 -20.09 12.82 14.92
N LYS A 76 -20.19 13.56 16.03
CA LYS A 76 -19.92 15.02 16.07
C LYS A 76 -18.50 15.37 16.50
N VAL A 77 -17.81 14.49 17.22
CA VAL A 77 -16.47 14.76 17.77
C VAL A 77 -15.43 13.84 17.16
N THR A 78 -15.59 12.52 17.30
CA THR A 78 -14.58 11.54 16.87
C THR A 78 -14.51 11.42 15.33
N LEU A 79 -15.63 11.24 14.64
CA LEU A 79 -15.67 11.05 13.18
C LEU A 79 -15.13 12.26 12.39
N PRO A 80 -15.43 13.52 12.75
CA PRO A 80 -14.82 14.68 12.11
C PRO A 80 -13.30 14.77 12.30
N GLN A 81 -12.78 14.31 13.44
CA GLN A 81 -11.34 14.21 13.70
C GLN A 81 -10.68 13.08 12.89
N LEU A 82 -11.42 12.01 12.60
CA LEU A 82 -10.94 10.91 11.76
C LEU A 82 -11.03 11.20 10.26
N ARG A 83 -11.71 12.27 9.82
CA ARG A 83 -11.84 12.62 8.39
C ARG A 83 -10.50 12.63 7.63
N PRO A 84 -9.40 13.22 8.12
CA PRO A 84 -8.11 13.19 7.42
C PRO A 84 -7.56 11.77 7.27
N ALA A 85 -7.74 10.92 8.28
CA ALA A 85 -7.31 9.52 8.25
C ALA A 85 -8.16 8.69 7.29
N ILE A 86 -9.47 8.95 7.23
CA ILE A 86 -10.40 8.31 6.30
C ILE A 86 -10.09 8.72 4.87
N LEU A 87 -9.83 10.01 4.61
CA LEU A 87 -9.48 10.51 3.27
C LEU A 87 -8.13 9.95 2.80
N SER A 88 -7.11 9.95 3.65
CA SER A 88 -5.79 9.40 3.31
C SER A 88 -5.82 7.88 3.11
N GLY A 89 -6.51 7.15 3.99
CA GLY A 89 -6.74 5.71 3.81
C GLY A 89 -7.57 5.39 2.58
N GLY A 90 -8.59 6.21 2.30
CA GLY A 90 -9.44 6.11 1.11
C GLY A 90 -8.64 6.32 -0.17
N LEU A 91 -7.80 7.36 -0.23
CA LEU A 91 -6.90 7.61 -1.36
C LEU A 91 -5.98 6.42 -1.61
N LEU A 92 -5.35 5.89 -0.55
CA LEU A 92 -4.46 4.74 -0.64
C LEU A 92 -5.19 3.56 -1.28
N VAL A 93 -6.37 3.20 -0.76
CA VAL A 93 -7.18 2.10 -1.31
C VAL A 93 -7.67 2.39 -2.73
N SER A 94 -8.05 3.63 -3.06
CA SER A 94 -8.42 4.00 -4.42
C SER A 94 -7.26 3.78 -5.41
N LEU A 95 -6.04 4.14 -5.03
CA LEU A 95 -4.86 3.95 -5.89
C LEU A 95 -4.49 2.46 -6.03
N TYR A 96 -4.56 1.69 -4.93
CA TYR A 96 -4.35 0.24 -4.98
C TYR A 96 -5.39 -0.46 -5.86
N THR A 97 -6.68 -0.13 -5.71
CA THR A 97 -7.76 -0.72 -6.50
C THR A 97 -7.68 -0.34 -7.98
N LEU A 98 -7.32 0.91 -8.31
CA LEU A 98 -7.08 1.34 -9.70
C LEU A 98 -5.90 0.63 -10.35
N SER A 99 -4.89 0.25 -9.55
CA SER A 99 -3.67 -0.42 -10.03
C SER A 99 -3.78 -1.94 -10.01
N ASP A 100 -4.82 -2.52 -9.39
CA ASP A 100 -4.96 -3.96 -9.26
C ASP A 100 -5.30 -4.60 -10.61
N PHE A 101 -4.50 -5.58 -11.00
CA PHE A 101 -4.76 -6.45 -12.14
C PHE A 101 -5.10 -7.87 -11.70
N GLY A 102 -4.49 -8.36 -10.62
CA GLY A 102 -4.55 -9.76 -10.20
C GLY A 102 -5.95 -10.21 -9.80
N ALA A 103 -6.58 -9.50 -8.84
CA ALA A 103 -7.87 -9.91 -8.33
C ALA A 103 -8.97 -9.77 -9.40
N VAL A 104 -8.99 -8.65 -10.13
CA VAL A 104 -9.99 -8.39 -11.17
C VAL A 104 -9.87 -9.31 -12.38
N SER A 105 -8.66 -9.70 -12.78
CA SER A 105 -8.46 -10.67 -13.86
C SER A 105 -8.96 -12.07 -13.49
N LEU A 106 -8.73 -12.51 -12.25
CA LEU A 106 -9.27 -13.77 -11.73
C LEU A 106 -10.80 -13.78 -11.71
N MET A 107 -11.41 -12.64 -11.35
CA MET A 107 -12.87 -12.47 -11.39
C MET A 107 -13.40 -12.19 -12.80
N ARG A 108 -12.53 -12.15 -13.82
CA ARG A 108 -12.91 -11.87 -15.23
C ARG A 108 -13.70 -10.57 -15.40
N TYR A 109 -13.40 -9.59 -14.55
CA TYR A 109 -14.02 -8.27 -14.62
C TYR A 109 -13.15 -7.34 -15.46
N LYS A 110 -13.74 -6.71 -16.48
CA LYS A 110 -13.02 -5.87 -17.44
C LYS A 110 -12.76 -4.48 -16.87
N THR A 111 -11.64 -4.33 -16.18
CA THR A 111 -11.10 -3.03 -15.73
C THR A 111 -10.12 -2.44 -16.76
N PHE A 112 -9.69 -1.19 -16.55
CA PHE A 112 -8.60 -0.60 -17.34
C PHE A 112 -7.33 -1.45 -17.29
N THR A 113 -6.91 -1.90 -16.10
CA THR A 113 -5.74 -2.77 -15.92
C THR A 113 -5.87 -4.07 -16.72
N TRP A 114 -7.04 -4.71 -16.68
CA TRP A 114 -7.31 -5.91 -17.46
C TRP A 114 -7.25 -5.64 -18.96
N SER A 115 -7.88 -4.56 -19.44
CA SER A 115 -7.90 -4.21 -20.86
C SER A 115 -6.53 -3.80 -21.39
N ILE A 116 -5.71 -3.10 -20.60
CA ILE A 116 -4.33 -2.74 -20.95
C ILE A 116 -3.51 -4.02 -21.17
N TYR A 117 -3.57 -4.96 -20.23
CA TYR A 117 -2.88 -6.25 -20.35
C TYR A 117 -3.35 -7.01 -21.59
N ASN A 118 -4.66 -7.08 -21.82
CA ASN A 118 -5.22 -7.84 -22.93
C ASN A 118 -4.89 -7.23 -24.29
N GLN A 119 -4.94 -5.89 -24.42
CA GLN A 119 -4.58 -5.21 -25.68
C GLN A 119 -3.10 -5.38 -26.00
N TYR A 120 -2.23 -5.31 -24.99
CA TYR A 120 -0.79 -5.54 -25.18
C TYR A 120 -0.48 -7.02 -25.49
N GLY A 121 -0.98 -7.95 -24.68
CA GLY A 121 -0.58 -9.36 -24.74
C GLY A 121 -1.36 -10.21 -25.76
N ALA A 122 -2.66 -9.97 -25.94
CA ALA A 122 -3.51 -10.78 -26.81
C ALA A 122 -3.77 -10.13 -28.18
N SER A 123 -3.92 -8.80 -28.22
CA SER A 123 -4.20 -8.08 -29.47
C SER A 123 -2.95 -7.49 -30.13
N PHE A 124 -1.80 -7.50 -29.45
CA PHE A 124 -0.56 -6.84 -29.88
C PHE A 124 -0.74 -5.37 -30.33
N ASP A 125 -1.78 -4.71 -29.83
CA ASP A 125 -2.12 -3.32 -30.16
C ASP A 125 -1.52 -2.40 -29.10
N MET A 126 -0.26 -2.01 -29.35
CA MET A 126 0.49 -1.10 -28.47
C MET A 126 -0.16 0.28 -28.37
N ASN A 127 -0.80 0.76 -29.44
CA ASN A 127 -1.39 2.09 -29.47
C ASN A 127 -2.63 2.14 -28.58
N ALA A 128 -3.50 1.14 -28.69
CA ALA A 128 -4.68 1.05 -27.82
C ALA A 128 -4.26 0.89 -26.34
N ALA A 129 -3.28 0.04 -26.06
CA ALA A 129 -2.78 -0.17 -24.70
C ALA A 129 -2.15 1.10 -24.10
N ALA A 130 -1.46 1.90 -24.92
CA ALA A 130 -0.94 3.21 -24.52
C ALA A 130 -2.05 4.22 -24.21
N LEU A 131 -3.09 4.30 -25.05
CA LEU A 131 -4.25 5.17 -24.82
C LEU A 131 -4.96 4.83 -23.51
N LEU A 132 -5.19 3.53 -23.26
CA LEU A 132 -5.76 3.08 -21.99
C LEU A 132 -4.86 3.40 -20.79
N SER A 133 -3.55 3.23 -20.93
CA SER A 133 -2.58 3.55 -19.87
C SER A 133 -2.59 5.04 -19.52
N VAL A 134 -2.61 5.92 -20.52
CA VAL A 134 -2.73 7.36 -20.32
C VAL A 134 -4.06 7.71 -19.64
N SER A 135 -5.17 7.11 -20.07
CA SER A 135 -6.48 7.36 -19.44
C SER A 135 -6.50 6.94 -17.97
N LEU A 136 -5.85 5.82 -17.63
CA LEU A 136 -5.75 5.35 -16.25
C LEU A 136 -4.85 6.26 -15.40
N CYS A 137 -3.73 6.76 -15.96
CA CYS A 137 -2.89 7.76 -15.31
C CYS A 137 -3.64 9.07 -15.04
N VAL A 138 -4.47 9.52 -15.98
CA VAL A 138 -5.32 10.71 -15.79
C VAL A 138 -6.32 10.47 -14.66
N LEU A 139 -7.01 9.33 -14.65
CA LEU A 139 -7.93 8.97 -13.57
C LEU A 139 -7.25 8.92 -12.21
N ALA A 140 -6.09 8.26 -12.10
CA ALA A 140 -5.34 8.19 -10.86
C ALA A 140 -4.88 9.58 -10.39
N THR A 141 -4.42 10.43 -11.31
CA THR A 141 -4.06 11.83 -11.01
C THR A 141 -5.26 12.64 -10.53
N LEU A 142 -6.44 12.45 -11.13
CA LEU A 142 -7.67 13.10 -10.67
C LEU A 142 -8.03 12.67 -9.25
N VAL A 143 -7.91 11.38 -8.90
CA VAL A 143 -8.17 10.89 -7.54
C VAL A 143 -7.21 11.55 -6.53
N VAL A 144 -5.92 11.63 -6.85
CA VAL A 144 -4.93 12.32 -6.00
C VAL A 144 -5.26 13.80 -5.88
N TYR A 145 -5.62 14.46 -6.97
CA TYR A 145 -5.97 15.88 -6.98
C TYR A 145 -7.23 16.15 -6.13
N PHE A 146 -8.28 15.33 -6.30
CA PHE A 146 -9.50 15.41 -5.50
C PHE A 146 -9.23 15.23 -4.01
N GLU A 147 -8.39 14.27 -3.62
CA GLU A 147 -8.02 14.12 -2.21
C GLU A 147 -7.26 15.33 -1.69
N SER A 148 -6.30 15.85 -2.46
CA SER A 148 -5.52 17.02 -2.05
C SER A 148 -6.39 18.27 -1.87
N PHE A 149 -7.43 18.42 -2.69
CA PHE A 149 -8.41 19.50 -2.62
C PHE A 149 -9.32 19.37 -1.39
N ILE A 150 -9.83 18.17 -1.13
CA ILE A 150 -10.74 17.90 0.01
C ILE A 150 -9.99 17.98 1.35
N ARG A 151 -8.73 17.54 1.41
CA ARG A 151 -7.90 17.58 2.63
C ARG A 151 -7.69 19.00 3.14
N GLY A 152 -7.61 19.98 2.24
CA GLY A 152 -7.44 21.40 2.56
C GLY A 152 -6.15 21.73 3.34
N ASN A 153 -5.87 23.01 3.56
CA ASN A 153 -4.69 23.48 4.31
C ASN A 153 -4.85 23.40 5.84
N LYS A 154 -5.81 22.60 6.34
CA LYS A 154 -6.02 22.46 7.78
C LYS A 154 -4.86 21.67 8.36
N LYS A 155 -3.85 22.40 8.85
CA LYS A 155 -2.81 21.84 9.70
C LYS A 155 -3.50 21.35 10.98
N TYR A 156 -3.82 20.05 11.01
CA TYR A 156 -4.20 19.36 12.23
C TYR A 156 -2.92 19.30 13.08
N PHE A 157 -2.65 20.40 13.79
CA PHE A 157 -1.62 20.40 14.81
C PHE A 157 -2.11 19.46 15.91
N ASN A 158 -1.36 18.39 16.18
CA ASN A 158 -1.43 17.70 17.46
C ASN A 158 -0.92 18.68 18.52
N THR A 159 -1.78 19.61 18.95
CA THR A 159 -1.51 20.50 20.08
C THR A 159 -1.68 19.71 21.38
N SER A 160 -0.94 18.61 21.51
CA SER A 160 -0.77 17.91 22.78
C SER A 160 0.72 17.64 22.95
N MET A 161 1.40 18.67 23.43
CA MET A 161 2.66 18.53 24.17
C MET A 161 2.43 17.94 25.58
N GLY A 162 1.20 17.53 25.91
CA GLY A 162 0.86 16.80 27.13
C GLY A 162 1.17 15.31 27.00
N THR A 163 1.40 14.67 28.15
CA THR A 163 1.54 13.22 28.25
C THR A 163 0.32 12.53 27.61
N LEU A 164 0.56 11.60 26.67
CA LEU A 164 -0.49 10.75 26.11
C LEU A 164 -1.22 10.06 27.27
N ARG A 165 -2.45 10.46 27.56
CA ARG A 165 -3.28 9.73 28.53
C ARG A 165 -3.60 8.38 27.95
N ALA A 166 -3.42 7.33 28.75
CA ALA A 166 -3.80 5.98 28.35
C ALA A 166 -5.28 5.97 27.92
N PRO A 167 -5.61 5.45 26.73
CA PRO A 167 -6.98 5.37 26.28
C PRO A 167 -7.80 4.55 27.28
N ARG A 168 -9.00 5.04 27.65
CA ARG A 168 -9.90 4.26 28.51
C ARG A 168 -10.41 3.05 27.73
N VAL A 169 -10.01 1.85 28.15
CA VAL A 169 -10.50 0.60 27.57
C VAL A 169 -11.98 0.41 27.91
N MET A 170 -12.84 0.34 26.90
CA MET A 170 -14.27 0.07 27.08
C MET A 170 -14.51 -1.43 27.19
N LYS A 171 -15.05 -1.89 28.31
CA LYS A 171 -15.47 -3.30 28.48
C LYS A 171 -16.72 -3.55 27.62
N LEU A 172 -16.59 -4.40 26.61
CA LEU A 172 -17.67 -4.71 25.66
C LEU A 172 -18.73 -5.67 26.22
N GLY A 173 -18.47 -6.33 27.36
CA GLY A 173 -19.42 -7.27 27.98
C GLY A 173 -19.87 -8.36 27.00
N LEU A 174 -21.18 -8.58 26.89
CA LEU A 174 -21.78 -9.54 25.95
C LEU A 174 -21.47 -9.26 24.48
N TRP A 175 -21.15 -8.00 24.12
CA TRP A 175 -20.75 -7.63 22.77
C TRP A 175 -19.32 -8.03 22.42
N GLN A 176 -18.54 -8.54 23.39
CA GLN A 176 -17.20 -9.06 23.15
C GLN A 176 -17.23 -10.29 22.23
N ILE A 177 -18.15 -11.22 22.46
CA ILE A 177 -18.29 -12.46 21.68
C ILE A 177 -18.61 -12.16 20.20
N PRO A 178 -19.68 -11.41 19.85
CA PRO A 178 -19.97 -11.10 18.45
C PRO A 178 -18.86 -10.28 17.79
N SER A 179 -18.18 -9.39 18.52
CA SER A 179 -17.05 -8.62 17.99
C SER A 179 -15.85 -9.52 17.67
N GLN A 180 -15.54 -10.48 18.55
CA GLN A 180 -14.48 -11.46 18.32
C GLN A 180 -14.81 -12.39 17.15
N ILE A 181 -16.05 -12.87 17.06
CA ILE A 181 -16.53 -13.68 15.93
C ILE A 181 -16.42 -12.89 14.63
N PHE A 182 -16.82 -11.61 14.62
CA PHE A 182 -16.68 -10.74 13.45
C PHE A 182 -15.22 -10.60 13.02
N CYS A 183 -14.30 -10.28 13.94
CA CYS A 183 -12.87 -10.19 13.64
C CYS A 183 -12.29 -11.51 13.14
N LEU A 184 -12.71 -12.64 13.74
CA LEU A 184 -12.28 -13.98 13.34
C LEU A 184 -12.78 -14.32 11.93
N LEU A 185 -14.06 -14.08 11.63
CA LEU A 185 -14.61 -14.25 10.29
C LEU A 185 -13.86 -13.39 9.28
N LEU A 186 -13.65 -12.11 9.58
CA LEU A 186 -12.93 -11.20 8.69
C LEU A 186 -11.51 -11.70 8.40
N THR A 187 -10.82 -12.21 9.42
CA THR A 187 -9.48 -12.82 9.28
C THR A 187 -9.51 -14.10 8.44
N ILE A 188 -10.50 -14.98 8.64
CA ILE A 188 -10.69 -16.20 7.85
C ILE A 188 -10.96 -15.85 6.38
N PHE A 189 -11.83 -14.87 6.11
CA PHE A 189 -12.17 -14.48 4.75
C PHE A 189 -11.01 -13.78 4.02
N SER A 190 -10.28 -12.90 4.71
CA SER A 190 -9.19 -12.14 4.10
C SER A 190 -7.90 -12.97 3.93
N LEU A 191 -7.57 -13.82 4.91
CA LEU A 191 -6.29 -14.55 4.93
C LEU A 191 -6.49 -16.07 4.82
N GLY A 192 -7.44 -16.64 5.56
CA GLY A 192 -7.68 -18.08 5.58
C GLY A 192 -8.08 -18.66 4.22
N ILE A 193 -9.03 -18.02 3.52
CA ILE A 193 -9.48 -18.49 2.21
C ILE A 193 -8.36 -18.41 1.16
N PRO A 194 -7.67 -17.27 0.94
CA PRO A 194 -6.59 -17.20 -0.06
C PRO A 194 -5.44 -18.17 0.24
N THR A 195 -5.00 -18.28 1.49
CA THR A 195 -3.93 -19.21 1.87
C THR A 195 -4.33 -20.66 1.68
N SER A 196 -5.57 -21.03 2.02
CA SER A 196 -6.09 -22.38 1.77
C SER A 196 -6.11 -22.73 0.28
N ILE A 197 -6.53 -21.77 -0.57
CA ILE A 197 -6.52 -21.95 -2.03
C ILE A 197 -5.08 -22.14 -2.54
N LEU A 198 -4.14 -21.31 -2.11
CA LEU A 198 -2.73 -21.44 -2.51
C LEU A 198 -2.14 -22.79 -2.09
N CYS A 199 -2.39 -23.23 -0.84
CA CYS A 199 -1.97 -24.54 -0.36
C CYS A 199 -2.58 -25.66 -1.23
N TYR A 200 -3.86 -25.58 -1.56
CA TYR A 200 -4.50 -26.58 -2.43
C TYR A 200 -3.83 -26.67 -3.80
N TRP A 201 -3.55 -25.54 -4.45
CA TRP A 201 -2.87 -25.52 -5.74
C TRP A 201 -1.44 -26.04 -5.66
N LEU A 202 -0.73 -25.73 -4.57
CA LEU A 202 0.60 -26.27 -4.30
C LEU A 202 0.55 -27.79 -4.20
N PHE A 203 -0.29 -28.34 -3.32
CA PHE A 203 -0.44 -29.80 -3.16
C PHE A 203 -0.83 -30.48 -4.47
N ARG A 204 -1.79 -29.90 -5.20
CA ARG A 204 -2.24 -30.45 -6.49
C ARG A 204 -1.13 -30.44 -7.54
N GLY A 205 -0.31 -29.38 -7.59
CA GLY A 205 0.85 -29.29 -8.48
C GLY A 205 1.86 -30.40 -8.17
N LEU A 206 2.22 -30.58 -6.90
CA LEU A 206 3.13 -31.63 -6.45
C LEU A 206 2.62 -33.03 -6.79
N THR A 207 1.33 -33.31 -6.55
CA THR A 207 0.73 -34.61 -6.91
C THR A 207 0.64 -34.81 -8.43
N SER A 208 0.67 -33.73 -9.21
CA SER A 208 0.67 -33.80 -10.68
C SER A 208 2.08 -33.96 -11.27
N GLY A 209 3.12 -34.10 -10.42
CA GLY A 209 4.51 -34.32 -10.85
C GLY A 209 5.32 -33.03 -11.04
N GLU A 210 4.82 -31.86 -10.66
CA GLU A 210 5.60 -30.62 -10.68
C GLU A 210 6.74 -30.66 -9.66
N SER A 211 7.92 -30.19 -10.07
CA SER A 211 9.09 -30.23 -9.20
C SER A 211 9.08 -29.08 -8.19
N ILE A 212 9.45 -29.39 -6.93
CA ILE A 212 9.64 -28.39 -5.87
C ILE A 212 10.79 -27.42 -6.20
N ILE A 213 11.77 -27.87 -6.99
CA ILE A 213 12.96 -27.10 -7.34
C ILE A 213 12.59 -25.83 -8.11
N ASN A 214 11.64 -25.92 -9.05
CA ASN A 214 11.15 -24.78 -9.82
C ASN A 214 10.53 -23.68 -8.93
N VAL A 215 9.90 -24.08 -7.82
CA VAL A 215 9.32 -23.15 -6.85
C VAL A 215 10.42 -22.41 -6.09
N PHE A 216 11.46 -23.11 -5.65
CA PHE A 216 12.59 -22.49 -4.96
C PHE A 216 13.39 -21.56 -5.88
N GLU A 217 13.58 -21.91 -7.15
CA GLU A 217 14.25 -21.05 -8.12
C GLU A 217 13.45 -19.75 -8.36
N SER A 218 12.14 -19.85 -8.52
CA SER A 218 11.24 -18.70 -8.67
C SER A 218 11.23 -17.81 -7.43
N ALA A 219 11.24 -18.42 -6.23
CA ALA A 219 11.35 -17.70 -4.96
C ALA A 219 12.70 -16.99 -4.82
N GLY A 220 13.79 -17.66 -5.23
CA GLY A 220 15.14 -17.09 -5.25
C GLY A 220 15.24 -15.88 -6.18
N ASN A 221 14.71 -15.98 -7.40
CA ASN A 221 14.66 -14.86 -8.35
C ASN A 221 13.87 -13.67 -7.80
N SER A 222 12.73 -13.93 -7.15
CA SER A 222 11.92 -12.89 -6.50
C SER A 222 12.67 -12.22 -5.35
N LEU A 223 13.41 -13.01 -4.55
CA LEU A 223 14.21 -12.51 -3.44
C LEU A 223 15.37 -11.63 -3.91
N ILE A 224 16.07 -12.05 -4.97
CA ILE A 224 17.15 -11.28 -5.60
C ILE A 224 16.59 -9.95 -6.11
N LEU A 225 15.47 -9.99 -6.83
CA LEU A 225 14.83 -8.80 -7.35
C LEU A 225 14.43 -7.82 -6.24
N ALA A 226 13.76 -8.30 -5.19
CA ALA A 226 13.34 -7.48 -4.05
C ALA A 226 14.54 -6.85 -3.36
N SER A 227 15.62 -7.62 -3.17
CA SER A 227 16.86 -7.14 -2.54
C SER A 227 17.57 -6.06 -3.38
N LEU A 228 17.68 -6.26 -4.70
CA LEU A 228 18.28 -5.28 -5.60
C LEU A 228 17.46 -3.99 -5.67
N THR A 229 16.13 -4.13 -5.79
CA THR A 229 15.20 -3.00 -5.78
C THR A 229 15.34 -2.20 -4.49
N LEU A 230 15.38 -2.89 -3.35
CA LEU A 230 15.55 -2.28 -2.05
C LEU A 230 16.83 -1.45 -1.97
N ILE A 231 17.97 -2.01 -2.39
CA ILE A 231 19.26 -1.32 -2.39
C ILE A 231 19.19 -0.04 -3.23
N CYS A 232 18.64 -0.14 -4.45
CA CYS A 232 18.45 1.00 -5.33
C CYS A 232 17.56 2.09 -4.70
N VAL A 233 16.43 1.69 -4.11
CA VAL A 233 15.49 2.64 -3.49
C VAL A 233 16.13 3.34 -2.29
N ILE A 234 16.77 2.61 -1.37
CA ILE A 234 17.42 3.19 -0.19
C ILE A 234 18.58 4.13 -0.59
N ALA A 235 19.35 3.76 -1.63
CA ALA A 235 20.43 4.59 -2.15
C ALA A 235 19.94 5.95 -2.66
N VAL A 236 18.72 6.03 -3.19
CA VAL A 236 18.10 7.28 -3.66
C VAL A 236 17.34 8.01 -2.54
N VAL A 237 16.60 7.28 -1.72
CA VAL A 237 15.75 7.85 -0.66
C VAL A 237 16.55 8.60 0.39
N LEU A 238 17.69 8.05 0.83
CA LEU A 238 18.53 8.66 1.85
C LEU A 238 19.05 10.07 1.50
N PRO A 239 19.70 10.30 0.33
CA PRO A 239 20.15 11.63 -0.05
C PRO A 239 18.98 12.56 -0.38
N VAL A 240 17.92 12.08 -1.03
CA VAL A 240 16.74 12.90 -1.34
C VAL A 240 16.05 13.38 -0.07
N SER A 241 15.85 12.49 0.91
CA SER A 241 15.28 12.84 2.21
C SER A 241 16.13 13.89 2.93
N TYR A 242 17.46 13.70 2.94
CA TYR A 242 18.38 14.66 3.54
C TYR A 242 18.30 16.05 2.87
N LEU A 243 18.26 16.07 1.54
CA LEU A 243 18.18 17.29 0.74
C LEU A 243 16.88 18.06 1.03
N VAL A 244 15.75 17.36 1.01
CA VAL A 244 14.41 17.93 1.21
C VAL A 244 14.23 18.49 2.61
N VAL A 245 14.72 17.80 3.65
CA VAL A 245 14.51 18.20 5.03
C VAL A 245 15.50 19.26 5.50
N ARG A 246 16.75 19.27 5.01
CA ARG A 246 17.80 20.15 5.53
C ARG A 246 18.07 21.38 4.70
N TYR A 247 18.03 21.29 3.37
CA TYR A 247 18.35 22.43 2.50
C TYR A 247 17.10 23.14 1.99
N GLY A 248 16.01 22.39 1.76
CA GLY A 248 14.77 22.96 1.22
C GLY A 248 14.97 23.65 -0.15
N GLY A 249 14.04 24.54 -0.50
CA GLY A 249 14.08 25.32 -1.74
C GLY A 249 13.36 24.66 -2.92
N ILE A 250 13.41 25.34 -4.08
CA ILE A 250 12.68 24.94 -5.29
C ILE A 250 13.21 23.62 -5.84
N PHE A 251 14.53 23.47 -5.92
CA PHE A 251 15.17 22.24 -6.40
C PHE A 251 14.77 21.03 -5.55
N ALA A 252 14.84 21.16 -4.21
CA ALA A 252 14.40 20.13 -3.29
C ALA A 252 12.92 19.75 -3.47
N THR A 253 12.08 20.76 -3.65
CA THR A 253 10.64 20.56 -3.88
C THR A 253 10.37 19.85 -5.21
N ILE A 254 11.12 20.16 -6.26
CA ILE A 254 10.99 19.49 -7.56
C ILE A 254 11.44 18.03 -7.44
N VAL A 255 12.62 17.78 -6.88
CA VAL A 255 13.14 16.41 -6.67
C VAL A 255 12.16 15.59 -5.84
N GLU A 256 11.62 16.16 -4.75
CA GLU A 256 10.61 15.51 -3.94
C GLU A 256 9.36 15.18 -4.75
N LYS A 257 8.78 16.17 -5.43
CA LYS A 257 7.54 15.97 -6.19
C LYS A 257 7.72 14.91 -7.28
N SER A 258 8.85 14.92 -7.98
CA SER A 258 9.20 13.89 -8.98
C SER A 258 9.23 12.49 -8.37
N CYS A 259 9.78 12.34 -7.16
CA CYS A 259 9.78 11.07 -6.44
C CYS A 259 8.37 10.59 -6.11
N PHE A 260 7.43 11.49 -5.81
CA PHE A 260 6.05 11.14 -5.50
C PHE A 260 5.16 10.93 -6.73
N VAL A 261 5.58 11.32 -7.94
CA VAL A 261 4.81 11.03 -9.17
C VAL A 261 4.57 9.53 -9.33
N GLY A 262 5.57 8.70 -9.02
CA GLY A 262 5.45 7.23 -9.10
C GLY A 262 4.31 6.66 -8.27
N PHE A 263 3.90 7.34 -7.20
CA PHE A 263 2.79 6.90 -6.34
C PHE A 263 1.43 7.02 -7.00
N ALA A 264 1.27 7.99 -7.92
CA ALA A 264 0.02 8.21 -8.64
C ALA A 264 -0.06 7.37 -9.91
N LEU A 265 1.04 6.78 -10.37
CA LEU A 265 1.08 6.03 -11.61
C LEU A 265 0.65 4.57 -11.37
N PRO A 266 -0.37 4.08 -12.10
CA PRO A 266 -0.74 2.68 -12.05
C PRO A 266 0.41 1.78 -12.48
N SER A 267 0.69 0.71 -11.72
CA SER A 267 1.85 -0.16 -11.96
C SER A 267 1.89 -0.72 -13.38
N ILE A 268 0.75 -1.12 -13.94
CA ILE A 268 0.69 -1.65 -15.31
C ILE A 268 1.04 -0.61 -16.37
N ALA A 269 0.67 0.66 -16.16
CA ALA A 269 0.97 1.75 -17.08
C ALA A 269 2.48 2.06 -17.07
N VAL A 270 3.10 2.07 -15.88
CA VAL A 270 4.56 2.24 -15.73
C VAL A 270 5.31 1.10 -16.39
N SER A 271 4.90 -0.15 -16.12
CA SER A 271 5.50 -1.34 -16.71
C SER A 271 5.42 -1.32 -18.24
N LEU A 272 4.24 -1.02 -18.81
CA LEU A 272 4.07 -0.96 -20.27
C LEU A 272 4.93 0.15 -20.90
N SER A 273 5.01 1.31 -20.24
CA SER A 273 5.85 2.43 -20.70
C SER A 273 7.34 2.03 -20.75
N LEU A 274 7.83 1.35 -19.72
CA LEU A 274 9.22 0.87 -19.68
C LEU A 274 9.49 -0.26 -20.66
N VAL A 275 8.53 -1.15 -20.89
CA VAL A 275 8.60 -2.19 -21.92
C VAL A 275 8.69 -1.58 -23.31
N PHE A 276 7.87 -0.56 -23.60
CA PHE A 276 7.91 0.17 -24.87
C PHE A 276 9.22 0.94 -25.06
N LEU A 277 9.71 1.59 -23.99
CA LEU A 277 10.99 2.28 -24.02
C LEU A 277 12.14 1.29 -24.26
N GLY A 278 12.15 0.18 -23.53
CA GLY A 278 13.15 -0.87 -23.65
C GLY A 278 13.17 -1.47 -25.05
N SER A 279 12.01 -1.83 -25.60
CA SER A 279 11.92 -2.42 -26.95
C SER A 279 12.45 -1.49 -28.03
N ARG A 280 12.32 -0.16 -27.87
CA ARG A 280 12.83 0.83 -28.81
C ARG A 280 14.34 1.06 -28.71
N ILE A 281 14.91 0.96 -27.51
CA ILE A 281 16.35 1.09 -27.29
C ILE A 281 17.09 -0.22 -27.63
N GLY A 282 16.39 -1.36 -27.54
CA GLY A 282 16.87 -2.69 -27.93
C GLY A 282 17.32 -3.57 -26.75
N TYR A 283 17.93 -4.71 -27.10
CA TYR A 283 18.38 -5.76 -26.17
C TYR A 283 19.33 -5.36 -25.02
N PRO A 284 20.19 -4.31 -25.08
CA PRO A 284 21.03 -4.00 -23.92
C PRO A 284 20.23 -3.63 -22.65
N ILE A 285 18.99 -3.16 -22.81
CA ILE A 285 18.11 -2.78 -21.69
C ILE A 285 16.84 -3.64 -21.68
N TYR A 286 16.29 -3.96 -22.86
CA TYR A 286 15.09 -4.79 -22.98
C TYR A 286 15.32 -6.21 -22.47
N GLN A 287 14.33 -6.77 -21.75
CA GLN A 287 14.41 -8.10 -21.12
C GLN A 287 15.58 -8.28 -20.12
N SER A 288 16.15 -7.18 -19.62
CA SER A 288 17.19 -7.23 -18.58
C SER A 288 16.59 -7.17 -17.17
N MET A 289 17.28 -7.80 -16.21
CA MET A 289 16.97 -7.64 -14.79
C MET A 289 17.07 -6.17 -14.35
N GLY A 290 18.00 -5.40 -14.94
CA GLY A 290 18.21 -3.99 -14.62
C GLY A 290 16.99 -3.12 -14.90
N LEU A 291 16.33 -3.32 -16.05
CA LEU A 291 15.09 -2.61 -16.38
C LEU A 291 13.96 -2.95 -15.40
N LEU A 292 13.91 -4.21 -14.96
CA LEU A 292 12.90 -4.69 -14.02
C LEU A 292 13.12 -4.13 -12.61
N VAL A 293 14.37 -4.11 -12.13
CA VAL A 293 14.77 -3.43 -10.88
C VAL A 293 14.45 -1.93 -10.96
N PHE A 294 14.73 -1.29 -12.09
CA PHE A 294 14.41 0.13 -12.29
C PHE A 294 12.90 0.40 -12.24
N ALA A 295 12.10 -0.45 -12.88
CA ALA A 295 10.63 -0.37 -12.84
C ALA A 295 10.10 -0.49 -11.41
N CYS A 296 10.55 -1.50 -10.67
CA CYS A 296 10.18 -1.68 -9.27
C CYS A 296 10.66 -0.50 -8.41
N ALA A 297 11.90 -0.03 -8.61
CA ALA A 297 12.43 1.10 -7.87
C ALA A 297 11.59 2.36 -8.08
N LEU A 298 11.17 2.66 -9.32
CA LEU A 298 10.28 3.79 -9.61
C LEU A 298 8.94 3.72 -8.87
N LEU A 299 8.36 2.52 -8.75
CA LEU A 299 7.07 2.30 -8.09
C LEU A 299 7.17 2.36 -6.56
N TYR A 300 8.26 1.88 -5.98
CA TYR A 300 8.44 1.78 -4.52
C TYR A 300 9.29 2.90 -3.91
N LEU A 301 9.87 3.80 -4.71
CA LEU A 301 10.58 4.98 -4.21
C LEU A 301 9.70 5.89 -3.33
N PRO A 302 8.43 6.23 -3.69
CA PRO A 302 7.60 7.10 -2.87
C PRO A 302 7.32 6.54 -1.47
N THR A 303 7.11 5.23 -1.35
CA THR A 303 6.80 4.57 -0.07
C THR A 303 8.03 4.59 0.85
N GLY A 304 9.22 4.30 0.31
CA GLY A 304 10.48 4.46 1.01
C GLY A 304 10.72 5.91 1.45
N LEU A 305 10.56 6.88 0.54
CA LEU A 305 10.80 8.30 0.81
C LEU A 305 9.91 8.85 1.92
N GLY A 306 8.61 8.49 1.91
CA GLY A 306 7.66 8.92 2.93
C GLY A 306 8.06 8.48 4.34
N SER A 307 8.49 7.22 4.49
CA SER A 307 8.89 6.65 5.78
C SER A 307 10.14 7.33 6.38
N VAL A 308 11.18 7.52 5.57
CA VAL A 308 12.45 8.11 6.00
C VAL A 308 12.31 9.61 6.23
N LYS A 309 11.61 10.32 5.34
CA LYS A 309 11.36 11.77 5.49
C LYS A 309 10.59 12.08 6.77
N SER A 310 9.51 11.34 7.04
CA SER A 310 8.69 11.55 8.25
C SER A 310 9.53 11.46 9.53
N SER A 311 10.39 10.45 9.62
CA SER A 311 11.28 10.29 10.76
C SER A 311 12.36 11.39 10.83
N MET A 312 12.91 11.80 9.69
CA MET A 312 13.95 12.82 9.65
C MET A 312 13.45 14.20 10.10
N LEU A 313 12.16 14.51 9.85
CA LEU A 313 11.51 15.73 10.36
C LEU A 313 11.45 15.77 11.89
N HIS A 314 11.46 14.62 12.57
CA HIS A 314 11.49 14.55 14.04
C HIS A 314 12.90 14.71 14.63
N ILE A 315 13.96 14.55 13.83
CA ILE A 315 15.34 14.71 14.29
C ILE A 315 15.70 16.20 14.31
N SER A 316 15.91 16.72 15.52
CA SER A 316 16.30 18.11 15.76
C SER A 316 17.57 18.51 14.99
N PRO A 317 17.55 19.61 14.21
CA PRO A 317 18.73 20.14 13.52
C PRO A 317 19.90 20.47 14.47
N LYS A 318 19.61 20.77 15.75
CA LYS A 318 20.62 21.16 16.75
C LYS A 318 21.70 20.10 16.95
N LEU A 319 21.38 18.81 16.77
CA LEU A 319 22.36 17.72 16.86
C LEU A 319 23.40 17.79 15.73
N GLU A 320 22.95 18.16 14.52
CA GLU A 320 23.84 18.34 13.37
C GLU A 320 24.66 19.62 13.49
N GLU A 321 24.06 20.72 13.97
CA GLU A 321 24.73 21.99 14.24
C GLU A 321 25.84 21.82 15.28
N SER A 322 25.57 21.10 16.37
CA SER A 322 26.56 20.81 17.43
C SER A 322 27.74 19.98 16.92
N SER A 323 27.51 19.12 15.93
CA SER A 323 28.58 18.36 15.28
C SER A 323 29.45 19.24 14.40
N LYS A 324 28.83 20.17 13.67
CA LYS A 324 29.53 21.11 12.79
C LYS A 324 30.36 22.11 13.58
N THR A 325 29.88 22.58 14.74
CA THR A 325 30.66 23.46 15.64
C THR A 325 31.88 22.76 16.23
N LEU A 326 31.85 21.43 16.39
CA LEU A 326 33.01 20.60 16.73
C LEU A 326 33.95 20.34 15.54
N GLY A 327 33.81 21.07 14.43
CA GLY A 327 34.67 20.99 13.25
C GLY A 327 34.45 19.75 12.37
N LYS A 328 33.33 19.02 12.53
CA LYS A 328 33.01 17.89 11.65
C LYS A 328 32.37 18.37 10.34
N SER A 329 32.72 17.71 9.23
CA SER A 329 32.14 17.95 7.91
C SER A 329 30.70 17.42 7.81
N SER A 330 29.90 17.98 6.91
CA SER A 330 28.50 17.55 6.69
C SER A 330 28.36 16.05 6.42
N LEU A 331 29.30 15.43 5.70
CA LEU A 331 29.29 13.99 5.46
C LEU A 331 29.60 13.18 6.73
N SER A 332 30.54 13.65 7.56
CA SER A 332 30.81 13.02 8.86
C SER A 332 29.65 13.18 9.83
N THR A 333 28.98 14.33 9.84
CA THR A 333 27.79 14.58 10.65
C THR A 333 26.65 13.67 10.21
N TYR A 334 26.40 13.56 8.90
CA TYR A 334 25.37 12.68 8.36
C TYR A 334 25.60 11.21 8.73
N THR A 335 26.80 10.69 8.47
CA THR A 335 27.11 9.26 8.68
C THR A 335 27.20 8.86 10.14
N LYS A 336 27.69 9.75 11.03
CA LYS A 336 27.91 9.41 12.45
C LYS A 336 26.77 9.83 13.38
N ILE A 337 25.91 10.76 12.98
CA ILE A 337 24.83 11.27 13.83
C ILE A 337 23.47 11.01 13.18
N THR A 338 23.23 11.57 11.99
CA THR A 338 21.91 11.49 11.36
C THR A 338 21.54 10.05 10.99
N LEU A 339 22.45 9.30 10.36
CA LEU A 339 22.19 7.95 9.86
C LEU A 339 21.95 6.93 11.00
N PRO A 340 22.71 6.90 12.11
CA PRO A 340 22.40 6.07 13.27
C PRO A 340 21.04 6.39 13.91
N LEU A 341 20.67 7.66 14.00
CA LEU A 341 19.37 8.09 14.52
C LEU A 341 18.21 7.69 13.58
N LEU A 342 18.47 7.63 12.27
CA LEU A 342 17.51 7.17 11.27
C LEU A 342 17.40 5.64 11.16
N ARG A 343 18.26 4.85 11.82
CA ARG A 343 18.27 3.37 11.68
C ARG A 343 16.89 2.72 11.88
N PRO A 344 16.11 3.03 12.93
CA PRO A 344 14.79 2.42 13.12
C PRO A 344 13.84 2.71 11.95
N SER A 345 13.91 3.93 11.41
CA SER A 345 13.15 4.40 10.27
C SER A 345 13.56 3.71 8.97
N ILE A 346 14.88 3.57 8.77
CA ILE A 346 15.46 2.90 7.61
C ILE A 346 15.07 1.43 7.62
N LEU A 347 15.07 0.76 8.77
CA LEU A 347 14.61 -0.63 8.89
C LEU A 347 13.12 -0.77 8.55
N MET A 348 12.28 0.17 8.99
CA MET A 348 10.86 0.19 8.60
C MET A 348 10.69 0.42 7.10
N GLY A 349 11.42 1.39 6.52
CA GLY A 349 11.40 1.65 5.08
C GLY A 349 11.91 0.45 4.27
N ILE A 350 12.95 -0.23 4.76
CA ILE A 350 13.46 -1.47 4.19
C ILE A 350 12.36 -2.54 4.16
N ALA A 351 11.68 -2.75 5.28
CA ALA A 351 10.61 -3.75 5.37
C ALA A 351 9.46 -3.44 4.40
N ILE A 352 9.05 -2.17 4.28
CA ILE A 352 7.95 -1.73 3.40
C ILE A 352 8.29 -1.85 1.91
N VAL A 353 9.54 -1.59 1.52
CA VAL A 353 9.97 -1.67 0.10
C VAL A 353 10.28 -3.11 -0.31
N PHE A 354 10.73 -3.92 0.64
CA PHE A 354 11.05 -5.33 0.40
C PHE A 354 9.81 -6.23 0.32
N LEU A 355 8.79 -5.96 1.14
CA LEU A 355 7.46 -6.60 1.08
C LEU A 355 6.65 -6.05 -0.11
#